data_AF-A0A8R2JUH2-F1
#
_entry.id   AF-A0A8R2JUH2-F1
#
_cell.length_a   1.000
_cell.length_b   1.000
_cell.length_c   1.000
_cell.angle_alpha   90.00
_cell.angle_beta   90.00
_cell.angle_gamma   90.00
#
_symmetry.space_group_name_H-M   'P 1'
#
loop_
_entity.id
_entity.type
_entity.pdbx_description
1 polymer ?
#
loop_
_entity_poly.entity_id
_entity_poly.type
_entity_poly.pdbx_seq_one_letter_code
_entity_poly.pdbx_strand_id
1 'polypeptide(L)'
;MKSGLKIPRRWLCYSIVLDKAYCEICWLFANRTYGNFKSEWINGINDWQHLSQCIQRHETSIQHFDALKVHNLWVKNQTVDANLERQYSEEATKWRNVLKRLIQIILTITSGNTALRGNEGSLKIQNPTEGNFLRIVKLLAQFDPILNNLLSNEEQKIKYLSWAIQN
;
A
#
# COMPACT_ATOMS: atom_id res chain seq x y z
N MET A 1 31.54 -32.72 -12.68
CA MET A 1 31.56 -32.88 -11.21
C MET A 1 30.15 -32.65 -10.68
N LYS A 2 29.49 -33.67 -10.14
CA LYS A 2 28.21 -33.50 -9.41
C LYS A 2 28.59 -33.08 -7.99
N SER A 3 28.56 -31.78 -7.71
CA SER A 3 28.66 -31.28 -6.34
C SER A 3 27.57 -31.98 -5.53
N GLY A 4 27.93 -32.72 -4.47
CA GLY A 4 27.01 -33.51 -3.63
C GLY A 4 26.01 -32.67 -2.83
N LEU A 5 25.70 -31.46 -3.28
CA LEU A 5 24.78 -30.52 -2.68
C LEU A 5 23.35 -30.97 -2.97
N LYS A 6 22.63 -31.34 -1.90
CA LYS A 6 21.19 -31.61 -1.96
C LYS A 6 20.45 -30.29 -1.78
N ILE A 7 19.89 -29.75 -2.87
CA ILE A 7 19.04 -28.56 -2.82
C ILE A 7 17.57 -29.02 -2.74
N PRO A 8 16.82 -28.66 -1.68
CA PRO A 8 15.42 -29.04 -1.56
C PRO A 8 14.55 -28.30 -2.58
N ARG A 9 13.66 -29.04 -3.24
CA ARG A 9 12.66 -28.47 -4.17
C ARG A 9 11.46 -27.96 -3.39
N ARG A 10 11.48 -26.67 -3.04
CA ARG A 10 10.42 -26.04 -2.24
C ARG A 10 9.06 -26.03 -2.94
N TRP A 11 9.03 -26.10 -4.27
CA TRP A 11 7.81 -26.06 -5.07
C TRP A 11 7.08 -27.42 -5.16
N LEU A 12 7.75 -28.53 -4.84
CA LEU A 12 7.25 -29.88 -5.07
C LEU A 12 6.43 -30.34 -3.86
N CYS A 13 5.15 -30.60 -4.07
CA CYS A 13 4.22 -31.07 -3.04
C CYS A 13 3.64 -32.43 -3.43
N TYR A 14 3.16 -33.19 -2.44
CA TYR A 14 2.54 -34.51 -2.65
C TYR A 14 1.23 -34.62 -1.87
N SER A 15 0.20 -35.19 -2.50
CA SER A 15 -1.06 -35.53 -1.86
C SER A 15 -1.13 -37.03 -1.62
N ILE A 16 -1.22 -37.43 -0.35
CA ILE A 16 -1.38 -38.84 0.06
C ILE A 16 -2.72 -39.40 -0.43
N VAL A 17 -3.79 -38.58 -0.38
CA VAL A 17 -5.15 -39.01 -0.75
C VAL A 17 -5.28 -39.27 -2.25
N LEU A 18 -4.63 -38.43 -3.07
CA LEU A 18 -4.71 -38.51 -4.53
C LEU A 18 -3.57 -39.31 -5.16
N ASP A 19 -2.59 -39.71 -4.35
CA ASP A 19 -1.31 -40.30 -4.77
C ASP A 19 -0.70 -39.56 -5.98
N LYS A 20 -0.49 -38.25 -5.82
CA LYS A 20 0.00 -37.37 -6.88
C LYS A 20 0.96 -36.31 -6.37
N ALA A 21 1.96 -36.00 -7.19
CA ALA A 21 2.89 -34.91 -7.01
C ALA A 21 2.44 -33.66 -7.78
N TYR A 22 2.66 -32.48 -7.19
CA TYR A 22 2.20 -31.19 -7.69
C TYR A 22 3.32 -30.16 -7.63
N CYS A 23 3.16 -29.08 -8.39
CA CYS A 23 3.94 -27.87 -8.22
C CYS A 23 3.08 -26.79 -7.61
N GLU A 24 3.30 -26.46 -6.33
CA GLU A 24 2.56 -25.41 -5.60
C GLU A 24 2.60 -24.08 -6.34
N ILE A 25 3.78 -23.70 -6.82
CA ILE A 25 4.02 -22.42 -7.49
C ILE A 25 3.25 -22.36 -8.81
N CYS A 26 3.26 -23.42 -9.62
CA CYS A 26 2.49 -23.46 -10.86
C CYS A 26 0.98 -23.57 -10.59
N TRP A 27 0.56 -24.25 -9.52
CA TRP A 27 -0.85 -24.34 -9.15
C TRP A 27 -1.44 -22.96 -8.86
N LEU A 28 -0.69 -22.11 -8.16
CA LEU A 28 -1.11 -20.75 -7.81
C LEU A 28 -0.89 -19.74 -8.94
N PHE A 29 0.28 -19.75 -9.60
CA PHE A 29 0.75 -18.64 -10.43
C PHE A 29 0.96 -18.97 -11.92
N ALA A 30 0.69 -20.19 -12.39
CA ALA A 30 0.82 -20.48 -13.82
C ALA A 30 -0.19 -19.69 -14.66
N ASN A 31 0.28 -19.16 -15.78
CA ASN A 31 -0.59 -18.48 -16.74
C ASN A 31 -1.42 -19.51 -17.54
N ARG A 32 -2.70 -19.64 -17.17
CA ARG A 32 -3.65 -20.56 -17.81
C ARG A 32 -4.12 -20.12 -19.20
N THR A 33 -3.84 -18.89 -19.62
CA THR A 33 -4.19 -18.39 -20.97
C THR A 33 -3.04 -18.59 -21.98
N TYR A 34 -1.91 -19.12 -21.54
CA TYR A 34 -0.75 -19.37 -22.40
C TYR A 34 -1.02 -20.49 -23.40
N GLY A 35 -0.68 -20.29 -24.68
CA GLY A 35 -0.99 -21.25 -25.75
C GLY A 35 -0.34 -22.62 -25.60
N ASN A 36 0.80 -22.71 -24.90
CA ASN A 36 1.48 -23.98 -24.59
C ASN A 36 1.35 -24.37 -23.12
N PHE A 37 0.23 -24.01 -22.48
CA PHE A 37 -0.05 -24.33 -21.09
C PHE A 37 -0.08 -25.85 -20.86
N LYS A 38 0.61 -26.27 -19.80
CA LYS A 38 0.74 -27.66 -19.36
C LYS A 38 0.15 -27.83 -17.97
N SER A 39 -0.94 -28.59 -17.87
CA SER A 39 -1.71 -28.77 -16.63
C SER A 39 -1.22 -29.91 -15.74
N GLU A 40 -0.26 -30.71 -16.20
CA GLU A 40 0.20 -31.93 -15.54
C GLU A 40 0.64 -31.68 -14.09
N TRP A 41 1.39 -30.61 -13.85
CA TRP A 41 1.88 -30.24 -12.51
C TRP A 41 0.85 -29.51 -11.63
N ILE A 42 -0.30 -29.17 -12.19
CA ILE A 42 -1.42 -28.50 -11.52
C ILE A 42 -2.49 -29.53 -11.15
N ASN A 43 -2.79 -30.47 -12.06
CA ASN A 43 -3.71 -31.58 -11.86
C ASN A 43 -3.05 -32.77 -11.13
N GLY A 44 -1.73 -32.82 -11.14
CA GLY A 44 -0.90 -33.76 -10.40
C GLY A 44 -0.36 -34.89 -11.27
N ILE A 45 0.87 -35.33 -10.94
CA ILE A 45 1.62 -36.40 -11.61
C ILE A 45 1.70 -37.61 -10.70
N ASN A 46 1.39 -38.79 -11.24
CA ASN A 46 1.52 -40.08 -10.58
C ASN A 46 2.41 -41.07 -11.37
N ASP A 47 3.11 -40.60 -12.40
CA ASP A 47 4.12 -41.40 -13.09
C ASP A 47 5.41 -41.44 -12.26
N TRP A 48 5.38 -42.29 -11.23
CA TRP A 48 6.48 -42.46 -10.29
C TRP A 48 7.76 -42.98 -10.95
N GLN A 49 7.62 -43.82 -11.99
CA GLN A 49 8.76 -44.40 -12.70
C GLN A 49 9.57 -43.33 -13.44
N HIS A 50 8.90 -42.35 -14.04
CA HIS A 50 9.55 -41.27 -14.78
C HIS A 50 9.58 -39.94 -14.03
N LEU A 51 9.22 -39.92 -12.74
CA LEU A 51 9.09 -38.69 -11.96
C LEU A 51 10.35 -37.82 -12.03
N SER A 52 11.53 -38.43 -11.94
CA SER A 52 12.81 -37.70 -12.01
C SER A 52 12.97 -36.92 -13.33
N GLN A 53 12.60 -37.53 -14.46
CA GLN A 53 12.64 -36.91 -15.78
C GLN A 53 11.53 -35.87 -15.94
N CYS A 54 10.34 -36.14 -15.40
CA CYS A 54 9.24 -35.18 -15.36
C CYS A 54 9.65 -33.92 -14.60
N ILE A 55 10.27 -34.07 -13.42
CA ILE A 55 10.79 -32.97 -12.60
C ILE A 55 11.79 -32.14 -13.41
N GLN A 56 12.79 -32.78 -14.03
CA GLN A 56 13.81 -32.06 -14.80
C GLN A 56 13.19 -31.25 -15.95
N ARG A 57 12.26 -31.84 -16.70
CA ARG A 57 11.56 -31.13 -17.78
C ARG A 57 10.71 -29.97 -17.27
N HIS A 58 10.10 -30.12 -16.09
CA HIS A 58 9.30 -29.09 -15.46
C HIS A 58 10.14 -27.89 -15.01
N GLU A 59 11.26 -28.15 -14.33
CA GLU A 59 12.16 -27.12 -13.81
C GLU A 59 12.71 -26.22 -14.93
N THR A 60 12.89 -26.78 -16.13
CA THR A 60 13.34 -26.04 -17.31
C THR A 60 12.21 -25.43 -18.15
N SER A 61 10.95 -25.63 -17.78
CA SER A 61 9.81 -25.15 -18.56
C SER A 61 9.59 -23.65 -18.37
N ILE A 62 9.21 -22.96 -19.46
CA ILE A 62 8.89 -21.52 -19.43
C ILE A 62 7.76 -21.24 -18.44
N GLN A 63 6.72 -22.08 -18.42
CA GLN A 63 5.60 -21.95 -17.49
C GLN A 63 6.05 -21.96 -16.01
N HIS A 64 6.96 -22.87 -15.64
CA HIS A 64 7.49 -22.91 -14.28
C HIS A 64 8.32 -21.68 -13.96
N PHE A 65 9.17 -21.26 -14.89
CA PHE A 65 10.01 -20.07 -14.72
C PHE A 65 9.20 -18.78 -14.56
N ASP A 66 8.15 -18.60 -15.36
CA ASP A 66 7.29 -17.42 -15.26
C ASP A 66 6.43 -17.45 -13.99
N ALA A 67 5.91 -18.61 -13.60
CA ALA A 67 5.23 -18.76 -12.30
C ALA A 67 6.17 -18.43 -11.13
N LEU A 68 7.44 -18.87 -11.19
CA LEU A 68 8.48 -18.53 -10.22
C LEU A 68 8.76 -17.02 -10.17
N LYS A 69 8.80 -16.32 -11.32
CA LYS A 69 8.97 -14.86 -11.33
C LYS A 69 7.83 -14.17 -10.57
N VAL A 70 6.59 -14.53 -10.87
CA VAL A 70 5.40 -13.95 -10.22
C VAL A 70 5.40 -14.26 -8.73
N HIS A 71 5.67 -15.51 -8.35
CA HIS A 71 5.82 -15.90 -6.95
C HIS A 71 6.89 -15.08 -6.22
N ASN A 72 8.05 -14.85 -6.83
CA ASN A 72 9.11 -14.04 -6.23
C ASN A 72 8.71 -12.57 -6.06
N LEU A 73 7.94 -12.00 -6.99
CA LEU A 73 7.38 -10.65 -6.84
C LEU A 73 6.36 -10.60 -5.70
N TRP A 74 5.50 -11.62 -5.62
CA TRP A 74 4.48 -11.75 -4.57
C TRP A 74 5.11 -11.87 -3.18
N VAL A 75 6.10 -12.77 -2.99
CA VAL A 75 6.80 -12.94 -1.70
C VAL A 75 7.50 -11.66 -1.25
N LYS A 76 7.99 -10.85 -2.19
CA LYS A 76 8.66 -9.57 -1.89
C LYS A 76 7.69 -8.41 -1.63
N ASN A 77 6.37 -8.64 -1.68
CA ASN A 77 5.37 -7.58 -1.72
C ASN A 77 5.74 -6.49 -2.75
N GLN A 78 6.32 -6.87 -3.89
CA GLN A 78 6.62 -5.97 -5.01
C GLN A 78 5.50 -6.04 -6.05
N THR A 79 4.26 -6.19 -5.60
CA THR A 79 3.08 -6.08 -6.44
C THR A 79 2.80 -4.60 -6.70
N VAL A 80 2.00 -4.31 -7.73
CA VAL A 80 1.55 -2.93 -8.07
C VAL A 80 0.96 -2.20 -6.85
N ASP A 81 0.41 -2.97 -5.91
CA ASP A 81 -0.19 -2.47 -4.67
C ASP A 81 0.81 -1.78 -3.74
N ALA A 82 2.09 -2.19 -3.71
CA ALA A 82 3.04 -1.64 -2.75
C ALA A 82 3.33 -0.15 -2.96
N ASN A 83 3.40 0.31 -4.20
CA ASN A 83 3.58 1.73 -4.49
C ASN A 83 2.33 2.54 -4.14
N LEU A 84 1.14 2.00 -4.41
CA LEU A 84 -0.14 2.62 -4.07
C LEU A 84 -0.31 2.69 -2.55
N GLU A 85 -0.07 1.58 -1.85
CA GLU A 85 -0.10 1.50 -0.39
C GLU A 85 0.89 2.49 0.24
N ARG A 86 2.09 2.62 -0.33
CA ARG A 86 3.06 3.64 0.10
C ARG A 86 2.53 5.05 -0.07
N GLN A 87 1.96 5.38 -1.23
CA GLN A 87 1.35 6.70 -1.48
C GLN A 87 0.19 6.99 -0.51
N TYR A 88 -0.69 6.01 -0.27
CA TYR A 88 -1.77 6.15 0.71
C TYR A 88 -1.23 6.39 2.13
N SER A 89 -0.19 5.65 2.53
CA SER A 89 0.43 5.78 3.84
C SER A 89 1.14 7.14 4.03
N GLU A 90 1.84 7.61 3.00
CA GLU A 90 2.48 8.93 2.95
C GLU A 90 1.44 10.06 3.09
N GLU A 91 0.36 9.99 2.31
CA GLU A 91 -0.72 10.99 2.36
C GLU A 91 -1.47 10.95 3.71
N ALA A 92 -1.75 9.75 4.25
CA ALA A 92 -2.35 9.61 5.56
C ALA A 92 -1.46 10.20 6.67
N THR A 93 -0.14 9.98 6.58
CA THR A 93 0.84 10.53 7.53
C THR A 93 0.91 12.05 7.44
N LYS A 94 0.90 12.60 6.23
CA LYS A 94 0.81 14.05 5.98
C LYS A 94 -0.43 14.65 6.66
N TRP A 95 -1.62 14.07 6.46
CA TRP A 95 -2.85 14.59 7.05
C TRP A 95 -2.94 14.42 8.57
N ARG A 96 -2.45 13.30 9.12
CA ARG A 96 -2.34 13.13 10.58
C ARG A 96 -1.46 14.21 11.21
N ASN A 97 -0.36 14.56 10.55
CA ASN A 97 0.53 15.61 11.01
C ASN A 97 -0.15 17.00 10.98
N VAL A 98 -0.89 17.32 9.92
CA VAL A 98 -1.68 18.57 9.83
C VAL A 98 -2.73 18.60 10.95
N LEU A 99 -3.57 17.57 11.04
CA LEU A 99 -4.67 17.51 12.00
C LEU A 99 -4.19 17.60 13.45
N LYS A 100 -3.07 16.94 13.79
CA LYS A 100 -2.48 17.02 15.13
C LYS A 100 -2.19 18.47 15.54
N ARG A 101 -1.67 19.29 14.63
CA ARG A 101 -1.36 20.71 14.89
C ARG A 101 -2.63 21.53 15.02
N LEU A 102 -3.59 21.35 14.12
CA LEU A 102 -4.86 22.06 14.17
C LEU A 102 -5.64 21.75 15.46
N ILE A 103 -5.70 20.48 15.86
CA ILE A 103 -6.32 20.07 17.12
C ILE A 103 -5.61 20.70 18.31
N GLN A 104 -4.28 20.71 18.33
CA GLN A 104 -3.53 21.35 19.41
C GLN A 104 -3.82 22.85 19.50
N ILE A 105 -3.92 23.55 18.37
CA ILE A 105 -4.31 24.96 18.32
C ILE A 105 -5.73 25.15 18.90
N ILE A 106 -6.68 24.33 18.48
CA ILE A 106 -8.07 24.38 18.99
C ILE A 106 -8.10 24.16 20.50
N LEU A 107 -7.42 23.13 21.00
CA LEU A 107 -7.33 22.83 22.44
C LEU A 107 -6.70 23.99 23.22
N THR A 108 -5.63 24.59 22.70
CA THR A 108 -4.99 25.74 23.35
C THR A 108 -5.95 26.94 23.42
N ILE A 109 -6.62 27.29 22.32
CA ILE A 109 -7.55 28.43 22.30
C ILE A 109 -8.75 28.20 23.22
N THR A 110 -9.34 27.00 23.17
CA THR A 110 -10.50 26.64 24.00
C THR A 110 -10.15 26.52 25.48
N SER A 111 -8.95 26.07 25.83
CA SER A 111 -8.47 26.07 27.23
C SER A 111 -8.38 27.48 27.81
N GLY A 112 -8.16 28.49 26.96
CA GLY A 112 -8.19 29.90 27.33
C GLY A 112 -9.57 30.55 27.23
N ASN A 113 -10.66 29.76 27.11
CA ASN A 113 -12.04 30.23 26.91
C ASN A 113 -12.19 31.29 25.80
N THR A 114 -11.31 31.22 24.79
CA THR A 114 -11.26 32.19 23.71
C THR A 114 -12.05 31.66 22.52
N ALA A 115 -12.81 32.51 21.85
CA ALA A 115 -13.55 32.10 20.67
C ALA A 115 -12.58 31.68 19.54
N LEU A 116 -12.83 30.53 18.90
CA LEU A 116 -12.05 30.08 17.74
C LEU A 116 -12.20 31.04 16.56
N ARG A 117 -13.41 31.57 16.37
CA ARG A 117 -13.79 32.39 15.23
C ARG A 117 -13.98 33.85 15.58
N GLY A 118 -13.75 34.68 14.57
CA GLY A 118 -14.21 36.06 14.53
C GLY A 118 -15.60 36.11 13.92
N ASN A 119 -15.86 37.17 13.16
CA ASN A 119 -17.10 37.32 12.39
C ASN A 119 -16.89 36.96 10.90
N GLU A 120 -15.95 36.05 10.64
CA GLU A 120 -15.66 35.44 9.34
C GLU A 120 -16.94 34.86 8.71
N GLY A 121 -17.28 35.30 7.49
CA GLY A 121 -18.44 34.81 6.74
C GLY A 121 -19.78 35.47 7.06
N SER A 122 -19.79 36.46 7.95
CA SER A 122 -20.99 37.28 8.17
C SER A 122 -21.24 38.21 6.97
N LEU A 123 -22.24 37.89 6.14
CA LEU A 123 -22.72 38.77 5.06
C LEU A 123 -23.24 40.13 5.56
N LYS A 124 -23.43 40.28 6.87
CA LYS A 124 -23.93 41.51 7.51
C LYS A 124 -22.81 42.52 7.81
N ILE A 125 -21.55 42.11 7.72
CA ILE A 125 -20.41 42.95 8.12
C ILE A 125 -19.53 43.19 6.89
N GLN A 126 -19.29 44.46 6.57
CA GLN A 126 -18.51 44.86 5.40
C GLN A 126 -17.03 44.44 5.49
N ASN A 127 -16.50 44.34 6.72
CA ASN A 127 -15.11 43.94 7.01
C ASN A 127 -15.08 42.74 7.98
N PRO A 128 -15.22 41.50 7.49
CA PRO A 128 -15.09 40.31 8.33
C PRO A 128 -13.68 40.24 8.95
N THR A 129 -13.62 40.13 10.26
CA THR A 129 -12.39 39.97 11.03
C THR A 129 -11.98 38.50 11.06
N GLU A 130 -10.68 38.29 10.88
CA GLU A 130 -10.07 36.97 10.99
C GLU A 130 -10.18 36.43 12.42
N GLY A 131 -10.60 35.18 12.55
CA GLY A 131 -10.76 34.47 13.81
C GLY A 131 -9.44 34.11 14.46
N ASN A 132 -9.48 33.93 15.79
CA ASN A 132 -8.28 33.64 16.57
C ASN A 132 -7.59 32.35 16.10
N PHE A 133 -8.37 31.34 15.69
CA PHE A 133 -7.84 30.11 15.12
C PHE A 133 -7.00 30.37 13.86
N LEU A 134 -7.54 31.08 12.87
CA LEU A 134 -6.83 31.29 11.61
C LEU A 134 -5.62 32.21 11.80
N ARG A 135 -5.71 33.22 12.67
CA ARG A 135 -4.57 34.06 13.08
C ARG A 135 -3.44 33.22 13.69
N ILE A 136 -3.75 32.29 14.59
CA ILE A 136 -2.75 31.43 15.23
C ILE A 136 -2.17 30.43 14.24
N VAL A 137 -2.98 29.84 13.36
CA VAL A 137 -2.48 28.96 12.29
C VAL A 137 -1.49 29.71 11.39
N LYS A 138 -1.81 30.94 10.96
CA LYS A 138 -0.90 31.77 10.15
C LYS A 138 0.37 32.15 10.89
N LEU A 139 0.27 32.46 12.17
CA LEU A 139 1.44 32.75 13.02
C LEU A 139 2.36 31.53 13.10
N LEU A 140 1.81 30.35 13.43
CA LEU A 140 2.60 29.13 13.58
C LEU A 140 3.16 28.64 12.24
N ALA A 141 2.47 28.88 11.13
CA ALA A 141 2.99 28.57 9.79
C ALA A 141 4.29 29.31 9.44
N GLN A 142 4.62 30.41 10.11
CA GLN A 142 5.92 31.07 9.94
C GLN A 142 7.09 30.21 10.47
N PHE A 143 6.81 29.26 11.36
CA PHE A 143 7.81 28.43 12.04
C PHE A 143 7.61 26.93 11.82
N ASP A 144 6.39 26.51 11.45
CA ASP A 144 6.05 25.11 11.19
C ASP A 144 5.93 24.87 9.68
N PRO A 145 6.85 24.09 9.07
CA PRO A 145 6.86 23.87 7.63
C PRO A 145 5.63 23.10 7.13
N ILE A 146 4.99 22.28 7.98
CA ILE A 146 3.79 21.53 7.61
C ILE A 146 2.59 22.47 7.48
N LEU A 147 2.44 23.41 8.41
CA LEU A 147 1.42 24.44 8.30
C LEU A 147 1.73 25.44 7.19
N ASN A 148 2.99 25.79 6.98
CA ASN A 148 3.40 26.64 5.85
C ASN A 148 2.99 26.02 4.52
N ASN A 149 3.36 24.75 4.30
CA ASN A 149 3.01 24.03 3.07
C ASN A 149 1.49 23.90 2.89
N LEU A 150 0.72 23.73 3.98
CA LEU A 150 -0.74 23.72 3.92
C LEU A 150 -1.33 25.05 3.43
N LEU A 151 -0.75 26.17 3.86
CA LEU A 151 -1.23 27.51 3.50
C LEU A 151 -0.80 27.91 2.09
N SER A 152 0.48 27.72 1.75
CA SER A 152 1.08 28.13 0.47
C SER A 152 0.65 27.29 -0.72
N ASN A 153 0.16 26.07 -0.51
CA ASN A 153 -0.30 25.23 -1.61
C ASN A 153 -1.72 25.66 -2.07
N GLU A 154 -1.79 26.37 -3.20
CA GLU A 154 -3.04 26.84 -3.80
C GLU A 154 -3.82 25.72 -4.51
N GLU A 155 -3.13 24.68 -5.00
CA GLU A 155 -3.75 23.52 -5.65
C GLU A 155 -4.47 22.61 -4.65
N GLN A 156 -4.10 22.69 -3.37
CA GLN A 156 -4.67 21.87 -2.32
C GLN A 156 -6.05 22.40 -1.88
N LYS A 157 -7.10 21.82 -2.47
CA LYS A 157 -8.51 22.16 -2.20
C LYS A 157 -8.95 21.95 -0.75
N ILE A 158 -8.40 20.94 -0.09
CA ILE A 158 -8.73 20.60 1.30
C ILE A 158 -7.72 21.28 2.22
N LYS A 159 -8.18 22.13 3.13
CA LYS A 159 -7.29 22.77 4.13
C LYS A 159 -7.70 22.51 5.57
N TYR A 160 -8.93 22.05 5.84
CA TYR A 160 -9.51 21.96 7.20
C TYR A 160 -9.47 23.29 8.00
N LEU A 161 -9.31 24.41 7.28
CA LEU A 161 -9.27 25.76 7.85
C LEU A 161 -10.55 26.55 7.56
N SER A 162 -11.57 25.95 6.94
CA SER A 162 -12.77 26.72 6.59
C SER A 162 -13.59 27.04 7.84
N TRP A 163 -14.31 28.17 7.78
CA TRP A 163 -15.36 28.47 8.73
C TRP A 163 -16.51 27.43 8.69
N ALA A 164 -16.51 26.40 7.84
CA ALA A 164 -17.58 25.40 7.93
C ALA A 164 -17.22 24.33 8.98
N ILE A 165 -15.93 24.20 9.28
CA ILE A 165 -15.37 23.07 10.05
C ILE A 165 -14.98 23.48 11.47
N GLN A 166 -14.71 24.77 11.70
CA GLN A 166 -14.22 25.31 12.98
C GLN A 166 -15.29 25.45 14.09
N ASN A 167 -16.53 24.96 13.88
CA ASN A 167 -17.68 25.01 14.82
C ASN A 167 -18.61 23.83 14.51
#